data_AF-A0A4Y7JK80-F1
#
_entry.id   AF-A0A4Y7JK80-F1
#
_cell.length_a   1.000
_cell.length_b   1.000
_cell.length_c   1.000
_cell.angle_alpha   90.00
_cell.angle_beta   90.00
_cell.angle_gamma   90.00
#
_symmetry.space_group_name_H-M   'P 1'
#
loop_
_entity.id
_entity.type
_entity.pdbx_description
1 polymer ?
#
loop_
_entity_poly.entity_id
_entity_poly.type
_entity_poly.pdbx_seq_one_letter_code
_entity_poly.pdbx_strand_id
1 'polypeptide(L)'
;MYLKHNAIVLTSDRSFSKPTVFNKQMFVEAANVDSRGIRSWVAKGRRGEIYLSFFNLTPEKTTVSANISKLAALFFPQRKFSKASCKYREIWSKKDFGIAKEETISISINEHGCALFVLNYNWL
;
A
#
# COMPACT_ATOMS: atom_id res chain seq x y z
N MET A 1 10.61 2.69 13.36
CA MET A 1 10.40 2.76 11.89
C MET A 1 10.39 4.23 11.50
N TYR A 2 11.36 4.71 10.72
CA TYR A 2 11.44 6.12 10.34
C TYR A 2 11.03 6.29 8.88
N LEU A 3 9.82 6.79 8.64
CA LEU A 3 9.27 7.05 7.30
C LEU A 3 9.82 8.37 6.74
N LYS A 4 10.08 8.44 5.42
CA LYS A 4 10.45 9.69 4.76
C LYS A 4 9.19 10.38 4.24
N HIS A 5 8.67 11.35 5.01
CA HIS A 5 7.75 12.47 4.69
C HIS A 5 6.59 12.35 3.66
N ASN A 6 6.33 11.20 3.02
CA ASN A 6 5.30 11.03 1.99
C ASN A 6 4.48 9.76 2.28
N ALA A 7 3.48 9.86 3.16
CA ALA A 7 2.44 8.85 3.30
C ALA A 7 1.23 9.28 2.46
N ILE A 8 0.74 8.40 1.59
CA ILE A 8 -0.47 8.64 0.79
C ILE A 8 -1.56 7.72 1.31
N VAL A 9 -2.71 8.29 1.63
CA VAL A 9 -3.93 7.53 1.95
C VAL A 9 -4.67 7.31 0.64
N LEU A 10 -4.96 6.04 0.32
CA LEU A 10 -5.80 5.69 -0.82
C LEU A 10 -7.11 5.11 -0.29
N THR A 11 -8.22 5.70 -0.71
CA THR A 11 -9.58 5.31 -0.34
C THR A 11 -10.29 4.69 -1.54
N SER A 12 -11.13 3.69 -1.30
CA SER A 12 -11.83 2.95 -2.38
C SER A 12 -13.16 3.59 -2.80
N ASP A 13 -13.53 4.77 -2.31
CA ASP A 13 -14.78 5.44 -2.63
C ASP A 13 -14.72 6.08 -4.02
N ARG A 14 -15.08 5.28 -5.03
CA ARG A 14 -15.33 5.65 -6.43
C ARG A 14 -14.26 6.55 -7.07
N SER A 15 -13.60 5.97 -8.06
CA SER A 15 -12.56 6.54 -8.91
C SER A 15 -11.22 6.71 -8.20
N PHE A 16 -10.17 6.18 -8.84
CA PHE A 16 -8.79 6.61 -8.64
C PHE A 16 -8.72 8.11 -9.00
N SER A 17 -9.29 8.97 -8.16
CA SER A 17 -8.99 10.39 -8.18
C SER A 17 -7.54 10.52 -7.70
N LYS A 18 -6.84 11.48 -8.30
CA LYS A 18 -5.38 11.61 -8.28
C LYS A 18 -4.80 11.44 -6.86
N PRO A 19 -3.65 10.76 -6.69
CA PRO A 19 -2.97 10.72 -5.39
C PRO A 19 -2.67 12.16 -4.94
N THR A 20 -3.36 12.64 -3.90
CA THR A 20 -3.10 13.95 -3.32
C THR A 20 -1.80 13.86 -2.53
N VAL A 21 -0.74 14.48 -3.04
CA VAL A 21 0.55 14.60 -2.35
C VAL A 21 0.42 15.73 -1.32
N PHE A 22 0.19 15.38 -0.05
CA PHE A 22 0.25 16.34 1.05
C PHE A 22 1.70 16.61 1.41
N ASN A 23 2.27 17.67 0.84
CA ASN A 23 3.58 18.18 1.26
C ASN A 23 3.43 18.99 2.55
N LYS A 24 4.19 18.59 3.58
CA LYS A 24 4.37 19.21 4.91
C LYS A 24 3.09 19.26 5.76
N GLN A 25 3.13 18.48 6.85
CA GLN A 25 2.04 18.27 7.82
C GLN A 25 0.91 17.41 7.26
N MET A 26 0.67 16.23 7.87
CA MET A 26 -0.57 15.49 7.65
C MET A 26 -1.72 16.34 8.20
N PHE A 27 -2.44 17.03 7.32
CA PHE A 27 -3.79 17.46 7.61
C PHE A 27 -4.71 16.31 7.20
N VAL A 28 -5.31 15.64 8.19
CA VAL A 28 -6.43 14.75 7.92
C VAL A 28 -7.58 15.68 7.51
N GLU A 29 -7.79 15.82 6.21
CA GLU A 29 -9.05 16.37 5.74
C GLU A 29 -10.12 15.36 6.14
N ALA A 30 -10.92 15.72 7.14
CA ALA A 30 -12.17 15.05 7.43
C ALA A 30 -13.12 15.37 6.26
N ALA A 31 -12.87 14.77 5.10
CA ALA A 31 -13.95 14.41 4.20
C ALA A 31 -14.97 13.62 5.04
N ASN A 32 -16.24 13.57 4.65
CA ASN A 32 -17.20 12.64 5.28
C ASN A 32 -16.70 11.21 5.07
N VAL A 33 -15.76 10.77 5.91
CA VAL A 33 -15.13 9.47 5.84
C VAL A 33 -16.20 8.56 6.34
N ASP A 34 -16.95 7.96 5.41
CA ASP A 34 -17.76 6.81 5.74
C ASP A 34 -16.87 5.90 6.58
N SER A 35 -17.30 5.67 7.83
CA SER A 35 -16.63 4.78 8.78
C SER A 35 -16.49 3.35 8.24
N ARG A 36 -17.14 3.07 7.10
CA ARG A 36 -17.17 1.80 6.39
C ARG A 36 -16.22 1.83 5.20
N GLY A 37 -15.73 0.65 4.82
CA GLY A 37 -15.00 0.44 3.58
C GLY A 37 -13.54 0.05 3.76
N ILE A 38 -12.83 -0.04 2.64
CA ILE A 38 -11.42 -0.42 2.61
C ILE A 38 -10.58 0.84 2.53
N ARG A 39 -9.60 0.95 3.44
CA ARG A 39 -8.60 2.01 3.43
C ARG A 39 -7.23 1.40 3.22
N SER A 40 -6.33 2.17 2.62
CA SER A 40 -4.94 1.77 2.53
C SER A 40 -4.02 2.96 2.73
N TRP A 41 -2.86 2.68 3.30
CA TRP A 41 -1.78 3.67 3.42
C TRP A 41 -0.55 3.11 2.75
N VAL A 42 0.15 3.98 2.04
CA VAL A 42 1.41 3.65 1.41
C VAL A 42 2.47 4.69 1.73
N ALA A 43 3.66 4.22 2.09
CA ALA A 43 4.80 5.06 2.43
C ALA A 43 6.12 4.47 1.91
N LYS A 44 7.09 5.35 1.66
CA LYS A 44 8.44 4.96 1.26
C LYS A 44 9.41 5.05 2.43
N GLY A 45 10.12 3.94 2.68
CA GLY A 45 11.21 3.86 3.63
C GLY A 45 12.49 4.52 3.14
N ARG A 46 13.43 4.73 4.05
CA ARG A 46 14.70 5.42 3.75
C ARG A 46 15.61 4.61 2.83
N ARG A 47 15.48 3.29 2.81
CA ARG A 47 16.30 2.39 1.98
C ARG A 47 15.63 2.05 0.64
N GLY A 48 14.47 2.63 0.36
CA GLY A 48 13.72 2.38 -0.87
C GLY A 48 12.72 1.23 -0.78
N GLU A 49 12.51 0.66 0.39
CA GLU A 49 11.39 -0.21 0.68
C GLU A 49 10.06 0.57 0.63
N ILE A 50 8.97 -0.07 0.22
CA ILE A 50 7.61 0.48 0.30
C ILE A 50 6.87 -0.25 1.42
N TYR A 51 6.26 0.52 2.33
CA TYR A 51 5.31 0.04 3.32
C TYR A 51 3.90 0.23 2.76
N LEU A 52 3.13 -0.86 2.68
CA LEU A 52 1.74 -0.85 2.24
C LEU A 52 0.89 -1.47 3.34
N SER A 53 -0.12 -0.75 3.81
CA SER A 53 -1.09 -1.28 4.75
C SER A 53 -2.49 -1.23 4.19
N PHE A 54 -3.28 -2.24 4.53
CA PHE A 54 -4.70 -2.32 4.25
C PHE A 54 -5.46 -2.37 5.56
N PHE A 55 -6.58 -1.66 5.61
CA PHE A 55 -7.51 -1.66 6.73
C PHE A 55 -8.89 -2.04 6.20
N ASN A 56 -9.43 -3.13 6.73
CA ASN A 56 -10.79 -3.52 6.47
C ASN A 56 -11.68 -2.91 7.54
N LEU A 57 -12.37 -1.81 7.25
CA LEU A 57 -13.32 -1.20 8.19
C LEU A 57 -14.74 -1.73 8.00
N THR A 58 -14.93 -2.73 7.13
CA THR A 58 -16.23 -3.37 6.91
C THR A 58 -16.47 -4.46 7.97
N PRO A 59 -17.75 -4.77 8.26
CA PRO A 59 -18.12 -5.88 9.15
C PRO A 59 -17.97 -7.26 8.48
N GLU A 60 -17.39 -7.34 7.29
CA GLU A 60 -17.25 -8.59 6.54
C GLU A 60 -15.78 -8.86 6.23
N LYS A 61 -15.38 -10.14 6.22
CA LYS A 61 -14.06 -10.52 5.74
C LYS A 61 -13.93 -10.15 4.27
N THR A 62 -12.94 -9.31 3.95
CA THR A 62 -12.77 -8.76 2.61
C THR A 62 -11.40 -9.08 2.03
N THR A 63 -11.36 -9.49 0.77
CA THR A 63 -10.11 -9.61 0.00
C THR A 63 -9.77 -8.27 -0.62
N VAL A 64 -8.58 -7.76 -0.31
CA VAL A 64 -8.07 -6.48 -0.81
C VAL A 64 -6.84 -6.73 -1.66
N SER A 65 -6.68 -5.94 -2.72
CA SER A 65 -5.57 -6.07 -3.66
C SER A 65 -4.92 -4.72 -4.00
N ALA A 66 -3.62 -4.73 -4.28
CA ALA A 66 -2.90 -3.60 -4.88
C ALA A 66 -1.99 -4.06 -6.01
N ASN A 67 -1.83 -3.19 -7.01
CA ASN A 67 -1.00 -3.46 -8.19
C ASN A 67 0.46 -3.06 -7.93
N ILE A 68 1.39 -3.97 -8.19
CA ILE A 68 2.81 -3.83 -7.86
C ILE A 68 3.50 -2.79 -8.75
N SER A 69 3.26 -2.78 -10.06
CA SER A 69 3.88 -1.79 -10.96
C SER A 69 3.37 -0.38 -10.71
N LYS A 70 2.08 -0.20 -10.38
CA LYS A 70 1.53 1.12 -9.99
C LYS A 70 2.20 1.66 -8.73
N LEU A 71 2.42 0.82 -7.72
CA LEU A 71 3.17 1.21 -6.51
C LEU A 71 4.62 1.58 -6.84
N ALA A 72 5.28 0.82 -7.73
CA ALA A 72 6.64 1.11 -8.16
C ALA A 72 6.71 2.46 -8.89
N ALA A 73 5.82 2.69 -9.86
CA ALA A 73 5.74 3.94 -10.61
C ALA A 73 5.45 5.15 -9.72
N LEU A 74 4.59 5.00 -8.70
CA LEU A 74 4.25 6.06 -7.75
C LEU A 74 5.48 6.55 -6.96
N PHE A 75 6.33 5.63 -6.51
CA PHE A 75 7.47 5.96 -5.64
C PHE A 75 8.81 6.07 -6.36
N PHE A 76 8.89 5.62 -7.61
CA PHE A 76 10.10 5.59 -8.42
C PHE A 76 9.83 5.92 -9.90
N PRO A 77 9.26 7.10 -10.22
CA PRO A 77 8.75 7.40 -11.56
C PRO A 77 9.81 7.37 -12.68
N GLN A 78 11.10 7.53 -12.34
CA GLN A 78 12.19 7.53 -13.32
C GLN A 78 12.88 6.17 -13.50
N ARG A 79 12.37 5.10 -12.89
CA ARG A 79 12.99 3.76 -12.96
C ARG A 79 12.11 2.80 -13.74
N LYS A 80 12.74 1.93 -14.53
CA LYS A 80 12.06 0.81 -15.20
C LYS A 80 11.98 -0.37 -14.22
N PHE A 81 10.81 -0.99 -14.14
CA PHE A 81 10.54 -2.11 -13.24
C PHE A 81 10.06 -3.32 -14.03
N SER A 82 10.50 -4.49 -13.60
CA SER A 82 9.85 -5.77 -13.91
C SER A 82 9.20 -6.27 -12.63
N LYS A 83 7.99 -6.85 -12.70
CA LYS A 83 7.33 -7.46 -11.53
C LYS A 83 8.22 -8.51 -10.85
N ALA A 84 9.06 -9.19 -11.63
CA ALA A 84 10.01 -10.21 -11.17
C ALA A 84 11.11 -9.65 -10.25
N SER A 85 11.15 -8.34 -10.05
CA SER A 85 12.11 -7.68 -9.16
C SER A 85 11.53 -7.32 -7.79
N CYS A 86 10.23 -7.48 -7.56
CA CYS A 86 9.60 -7.14 -6.29
C CYS A 86 9.56 -8.35 -5.34
N LYS A 87 10.21 -8.23 -4.18
CA LYS A 87 10.07 -9.16 -3.05
C LYS A 87 9.16 -8.56 -1.99
N TYR A 88 8.26 -9.34 -1.40
CA TYR A 88 7.37 -8.80 -0.38
C TYR A 88 7.01 -9.81 0.71
N ARG A 89 6.75 -9.27 1.90
CA ARG A 89 6.40 -10.03 3.11
C ARG A 89 5.32 -9.29 3.89
N GLU A 90 4.40 -10.05 4.48
CA GLU A 90 3.42 -9.53 5.43
C GLU A 90 4.03 -9.59 6.85
N ILE A 91 3.99 -8.46 7.55
CA ILE A 91 4.76 -8.22 8.77
C ILE A 91 4.13 -8.88 9.98
N TRP A 92 2.81 -8.84 10.12
CA TRP A 92 2.14 -9.30 11.34
C TRP A 92 2.17 -10.83 11.48
N SER A 93 1.86 -11.54 10.40
CA SER A 93 1.94 -13.00 10.29
C SER A 93 3.37 -13.50 10.03
N LYS A 94 4.31 -12.60 9.76
CA LYS A 94 5.70 -12.91 9.33
C LYS A 94 5.75 -13.75 8.03
N LYS A 95 4.66 -13.86 7.28
CA LYS A 95 4.58 -14.65 6.06
C LYS A 95 5.35 -13.97 4.92
N ASP A 96 6.46 -14.58 4.54
CA ASP A 96 7.24 -14.18 3.38
C ASP A 96 6.64 -14.77 2.10
N PHE A 97 6.31 -13.93 1.13
CA PHE A 97 5.77 -14.35 -0.16
C PHE A 97 6.87 -14.47 -1.23
N GLY A 98 8.10 -14.06 -0.91
CA GLY A 98 9.23 -14.10 -1.83
C GLY A 98 9.06 -13.13 -2.99
N ILE A 99 9.56 -13.52 -4.17
CA ILE A 99 9.45 -12.74 -5.40
C ILE A 99 8.02 -12.79 -5.92
N ALA A 100 7.48 -11.64 -6.32
CA ALA A 100 6.16 -11.52 -6.91
C ALA A 100 6.03 -12.31 -8.21
N LYS A 101 5.12 -13.28 -8.20
CA LYS A 101 4.74 -14.08 -9.38
C LYS A 101 3.62 -13.40 -10.17
N GLU A 102 2.75 -12.70 -9.47
CA GLU A 102 1.58 -11.99 -9.99
C GLU A 102 1.82 -10.47 -9.98
N GLU A 103 0.99 -9.75 -10.74
CA GLU A 103 1.04 -8.29 -10.83
C GLU A 103 0.34 -7.60 -9.64
N THR A 104 -0.36 -8.39 -8.82
CA THR A 104 -1.14 -7.91 -7.67
C THR A 104 -0.68 -8.59 -6.38
N ILE A 105 -0.62 -7.81 -5.31
CA ILE A 105 -0.58 -8.33 -3.94
C ILE A 105 -2.03 -8.41 -3.49
N SER A 106 -2.45 -9.59 -3.01
CA SER A 106 -3.82 -9.83 -2.53
C SER A 106 -3.80 -10.48 -1.16
N ILE A 107 -4.70 -10.04 -0.27
CA ILE A 107 -4.87 -10.64 1.05
C ILE A 107 -6.31 -10.55 1.52
N SER A 108 -6.79 -11.60 2.17
CA SER A 108 -8.08 -11.57 2.88
C SER A 108 -7.86 -11.08 4.30
N ILE A 109 -8.58 -10.03 4.68
CA ILE A 109 -8.50 -9.38 5.99
C ILE A 109 -9.85 -9.58 6.67
N ASN A 110 -9.83 -10.06 7.91
CA ASN A 110 -11.06 -10.21 8.70
C ASN A 110 -11.74 -8.86 8.94
N GLU A 111 -12.99 -8.90 9.40
CA GLU A 111 -13.75 -7.72 9.84
C GLU A 111 -12.91 -6.83 10.77
N HIS A 112 -12.94 -5.52 10.54
CA HIS A 112 -12.21 -4.53 11.34
C HIS A 112 -10.69 -4.79 11.48
N GLY A 113 -10.12 -5.64 10.62
CA GLY A 113 -8.73 -6.06 10.66
C GLY A 113 -7.79 -5.21 9.80
N CYS A 114 -6.49 -5.52 9.87
CA CYS A 114 -5.48 -4.90 9.01
C CYS A 114 -4.40 -5.89 8.56
N ALA A 115 -3.67 -5.50 7.51
CA ALA A 115 -2.47 -6.18 7.04
C ALA A 115 -1.39 -5.14 6.73
N LEU A 116 -0.12 -5.48 7.00
CA LEU A 116 1.02 -4.61 6.69
C LEU A 116 2.06 -5.37 5.88
N PHE A 117 2.36 -4.85 4.71
CA PHE A 117 3.38 -5.37 3.81
C PHE A 117 4.61 -4.48 3.77
N VAL A 118 5.76 -5.11 3.58
CA VAL A 118 6.99 -4.46 3.13
C VAL A 118 7.35 -5.02 1.77
N LEU A 119 7.49 -4.13 0.79
CA LEU A 119 7.89 -4.44 -0.56
C LEU A 119 9.31 -3.91 -0.79
N ASN A 120 10.16 -4.74 -1.38
CA ASN A 120 11.50 -4.36 -1.81
C ASN A 120 11.60 -4.59 -3.32
N TYR A 121 11.86 -3.52 -4.05
CA TYR A 121 12.08 -3.57 -5.48
C TYR A 121 13.58 -3.65 -5.76
N ASN A 122 14.02 -4.71 -6.42
CA ASN A 122 15.33 -4.74 -7.04
C ASN A 122 15.26 -3.94 -8.34
N TRP A 123 16.29 -3.12 -8.59
CA TRP A 123 16.41 -2.36 -9.82
C TRP A 123 17.11 -3.23 -10.87
N LEU A 124 16.75 -3.05 -12.14
CA LEU A 124 17.56 -3.52 -13.28
C LEU A 124 18.62 -2.47 -13.61
#